data_AF-A0A8T6I9T7-F1
#
_entry.id   AF-A0A8T6I9T7-F1
#
_cell.length_a   1.000
_cell.length_b   1.000
_cell.length_c   1.000
_cell.angle_alpha   90.00
_cell.angle_beta   90.00
_cell.angle_gamma   90.00
#
_symmetry.space_group_name_H-M   'P 1'
#
loop_
_entity.id
_entity.type
_entity.pdbx_description
1 polymer ?
#
loop_
_entity_poly.entity_id
_entity_poly.type
_entity_poly.pdbx_seq_one_letter_code
_entity_poly.pdbx_strand_id
1 'polypeptide(L)'
;MQTIAIGDLVPEKVSVHGALGFDDRGGGLGVRRLPDWTRSQLPQPMDVMVRMPSGVRMRFATDSTRVGIGFLATNMMTPPRPRRPVVFNLETSEGLERAESTAGNVIRMGVKAPGGFELVRGAADTVVFDGLEPGEKTCEVWLPHNAFVELRTLVVEEGASVGPVPPDNRPQWVHYGSSISHCMEAEEPAMIWPAVAARGAGVALRNFGFGGQCHLDQFVARTIRDLDDVDVVTIKTGINIVNMDSMRERVFTPALHGFLDTIRERKPEVPLMVISPIFCPSAETRPGPTIPDDRGKFVTVDGFEPYRVGSLSLVRIREIIAGVVDARRAAGDLNLHYHDGLTLFGADDAPDLPDDLHPNPAGYRRMGERFAPVLKGLLA
;
A
#
# COMPACT_ATOMS: atom_id res chain seq x y z
N MET A 1 34.31 -1.93 -3.49
CA MET A 1 32.92 -1.51 -3.28
C MET A 1 32.97 -0.19 -2.56
N GLN A 2 32.33 0.82 -3.12
CA GLN A 2 32.10 2.09 -2.44
C GLN A 2 30.74 2.03 -1.75
N THR A 3 30.66 2.59 -0.55
CA THR A 3 29.45 2.63 0.28
C THR A 3 29.11 4.08 0.55
N ILE A 4 27.95 4.52 0.10
CA ILE A 4 27.51 5.92 0.15
C ILE A 4 26.27 6.01 1.03
N ALA A 5 26.19 6.99 1.94
CA ALA A 5 24.99 7.16 2.74
C ALA A 5 23.82 7.60 1.84
N ILE A 6 22.66 6.94 1.97
CA ILE A 6 21.47 7.28 1.17
C ILE A 6 20.99 8.71 1.49
N GLY A 7 21.18 9.16 2.73
CA GLY A 7 20.88 10.54 3.13
C GLY A 7 21.63 11.61 2.32
N ASP A 8 22.83 11.30 1.85
CA ASP A 8 23.64 12.23 1.04
C ASP A 8 23.25 12.20 -0.45
N LEU A 9 22.46 11.20 -0.86
CA LEU A 9 22.02 11.02 -2.25
C LEU A 9 20.60 11.53 -2.49
N VAL A 10 19.76 11.55 -1.45
CA VAL A 10 18.35 11.95 -1.56
C VAL A 10 18.21 13.46 -1.32
N PRO A 11 17.48 14.21 -2.17
CA PRO A 11 16.79 13.76 -3.38
C PRO A 11 17.60 13.91 -4.68
N GLU A 12 18.81 14.48 -4.63
CA GLU A 12 19.53 14.98 -5.81
C GLU A 12 19.97 13.91 -6.81
N LYS A 13 20.44 12.76 -6.30
CA LYS A 13 20.91 11.62 -7.11
C LYS A 13 19.98 10.42 -7.01
N VAL A 14 19.29 10.26 -5.88
CA VAL A 14 18.33 9.19 -5.65
C VAL A 14 16.98 9.83 -5.36
N SER A 15 15.99 9.52 -6.20
CA SER A 15 14.60 9.88 -5.92
C SER A 15 13.90 8.73 -5.18
N VAL A 16 12.95 9.04 -4.29
CA VAL A 16 12.17 8.03 -3.57
C VAL A 16 10.69 8.17 -3.92
N HIS A 17 10.29 7.52 -5.01
CA HIS A 17 8.93 7.56 -5.51
C HIS A 17 7.95 6.89 -4.53
N GLY A 18 6.81 7.53 -4.29
CA GLY A 18 5.78 7.06 -3.35
C GLY A 18 5.97 7.50 -1.90
N ALA A 19 7.14 8.05 -1.53
CA ALA A 19 7.34 8.72 -0.25
C ALA A 19 6.96 10.21 -0.35
N LEU A 20 6.39 10.76 0.72
CA LEU A 20 6.00 12.18 0.86
C LEU A 20 6.69 12.86 2.04
N GLY A 21 7.63 12.18 2.67
CA GLY A 21 8.42 12.69 3.79
C GLY A 21 9.39 11.64 4.30
N PHE A 22 10.30 12.08 5.16
CA PHE A 22 11.31 11.23 5.78
C PHE A 22 11.41 11.51 7.27
N ASP A 23 11.66 10.47 8.06
CA ASP A 23 12.06 10.55 9.45
C ASP A 23 13.57 10.30 9.53
N ASP A 24 14.34 11.24 10.08
CA ASP A 24 15.74 10.97 10.46
C ASP A 24 15.75 10.00 11.66
N ARG A 25 16.45 8.88 11.51
CA ARG A 25 16.58 7.84 12.54
C ARG A 25 17.97 7.80 13.18
N GLY A 26 18.82 8.79 12.89
CA GLY A 26 20.22 8.88 13.34
C GLY A 26 21.17 7.93 12.62
N GLY A 27 20.69 6.75 12.18
CA GLY A 27 21.45 5.78 11.39
C GLY A 27 21.03 5.66 9.93
N GLY A 28 20.01 6.40 9.49
CA GLY A 28 19.44 6.33 8.15
C GLY A 28 18.08 7.03 8.06
N LEU A 29 17.48 6.99 6.86
CA LEU A 29 16.19 7.61 6.56
C LEU A 29 15.05 6.59 6.67
N GLY A 30 14.03 6.88 7.47
CA GLY A 30 12.74 6.18 7.42
C GLY A 30 11.79 6.90 6.47
N VAL A 31 11.15 6.19 5.55
CA VAL A 31 10.19 6.84 4.64
C VAL A 31 8.81 6.99 5.27
N ARG A 32 8.10 8.05 4.88
CA ARG A 32 6.67 8.25 5.19
C ARG A 32 5.87 8.39 3.91
N ARG A 33 4.73 7.70 3.83
CA ARG A 33 3.80 7.75 2.69
C ARG A 33 2.75 8.86 2.79
N LEU A 34 2.72 9.62 3.88
CA LEU A 34 1.90 10.83 4.03
C LEU A 34 2.79 12.02 4.45
N PRO A 35 2.45 13.26 4.05
CA PRO A 35 3.23 14.45 4.37
C PRO A 35 3.29 14.74 5.87
N ASP A 36 4.29 15.51 6.29
CA ASP A 36 4.52 15.82 7.71
C ASP A 36 3.36 16.54 8.39
N TRP A 37 2.64 17.40 7.67
CA TRP A 37 1.50 18.13 8.25
C TRP A 37 0.41 17.19 8.78
N THR A 38 0.32 15.97 8.23
CA THR A 38 -0.69 14.98 8.66
C THR A 38 -0.46 14.47 10.08
N ARG A 39 0.76 14.56 10.64
CA ARG A 39 1.13 13.99 11.95
C ARG A 39 0.19 14.40 13.09
N SER A 40 -0.27 15.64 13.09
CA SER A 40 -1.19 16.17 14.11
C SER A 40 -2.61 15.60 14.05
N GLN A 41 -2.96 14.91 12.96
CA GLN A 41 -4.29 14.38 12.68
C GLN A 41 -4.31 12.85 12.58
N LEU A 42 -3.16 12.19 12.56
CA LEU A 42 -3.08 10.73 12.41
C LEU A 42 -3.49 10.03 13.71
N PRO A 43 -4.42 9.07 13.64
CA PRO A 43 -4.58 8.09 14.70
C PRO A 43 -3.28 7.30 14.93
N GLN A 44 -3.02 6.88 16.16
CA GLN A 44 -1.80 6.12 16.48
C GLN A 44 -1.61 4.86 15.62
N PRO A 45 -2.65 4.04 15.32
CA PRO A 45 -2.49 2.89 14.42
C PRO A 45 -2.10 3.27 12.99
N MET A 46 -2.57 4.43 12.51
CA MET A 46 -2.22 4.94 11.18
C MET A 46 -0.75 5.34 11.07
N ASP A 47 -0.15 5.93 12.12
CA ASP A 47 1.27 6.30 12.11
C ASP A 47 2.20 5.08 11.94
N VAL A 48 1.77 3.89 12.38
CA VAL A 48 2.46 2.61 12.10
C VAL A 48 2.43 2.33 10.59
N MET A 49 1.25 2.42 9.97
CA MET A 49 1.06 2.04 8.55
C MET A 49 1.70 3.02 7.56
N VAL A 50 1.74 4.31 7.89
CA VAL A 50 2.35 5.35 7.04
C VAL A 50 3.86 5.18 6.87
N ARG A 51 4.53 4.53 7.83
CA ARG A 51 6.00 4.31 7.83
C ARG A 51 6.44 3.00 7.18
N MET A 52 5.50 2.13 6.83
CA MET A 52 5.80 0.94 6.04
C MET A 52 5.78 1.31 4.56
N PRO A 53 6.83 0.99 3.79
CA PRO A 53 7.04 1.54 2.46
C PRO A 53 6.31 0.76 1.34
N SER A 54 5.09 0.28 1.60
CA SER A 54 4.32 -0.46 0.58
C SER A 54 4.11 0.40 -0.67
N GLY A 55 4.63 -0.08 -1.81
CA GLY A 55 4.62 0.60 -3.11
C GLY A 55 5.70 1.69 -3.31
N VAL A 56 6.55 1.96 -2.30
CA VAL A 56 7.62 2.96 -2.38
C VAL A 56 8.85 2.38 -3.07
N ARG A 57 9.53 3.21 -3.88
CA ARG A 57 10.69 2.80 -4.67
C ARG A 57 11.80 3.84 -4.62
N MET A 58 13.04 3.41 -4.47
CA MET A 58 14.20 4.25 -4.76
C MET A 58 14.53 4.17 -6.25
N ARG A 59 14.83 5.30 -6.89
CA ARG A 59 15.20 5.36 -8.31
C ARG A 59 16.50 6.13 -8.50
N PHE A 60 17.46 5.54 -9.21
CA PHE A 60 18.76 6.12 -9.52
C PHE A 60 19.36 5.44 -10.77
N ALA A 61 20.29 6.14 -11.42
CA ALA A 61 21.08 5.61 -12.52
C ALA A 61 22.46 5.17 -12.02
N THR A 62 22.96 4.06 -12.53
CA THR A 62 24.33 3.58 -12.26
C THR A 62 24.83 2.73 -13.41
N ASP A 63 26.14 2.69 -13.61
CA ASP A 63 26.82 1.74 -14.50
C ASP A 63 27.33 0.49 -13.78
N SER A 64 27.17 0.41 -12.45
CA SER A 64 27.58 -0.72 -11.62
C SER A 64 26.89 -2.01 -12.02
N THR A 65 27.65 -3.11 -12.10
CA THR A 65 27.11 -4.47 -12.30
C THR A 65 26.62 -5.10 -11.00
N ARG A 66 26.83 -4.40 -9.88
CA ARG A 66 26.43 -4.84 -8.54
C ARG A 66 25.88 -3.67 -7.73
N VAL A 67 24.70 -3.87 -7.15
CA VAL A 67 24.01 -2.85 -6.34
C VAL A 67 23.64 -3.47 -5.01
N GLY A 68 24.05 -2.82 -3.92
CA GLY A 68 23.66 -3.21 -2.56
C GLY A 68 22.88 -2.12 -1.85
N ILE A 69 21.90 -2.52 -1.04
CA ILE A 69 21.10 -1.61 -0.23
C ILE A 69 21.32 -1.99 1.23
N GLY A 70 21.98 -1.10 1.96
CA GLY A 70 22.19 -1.20 3.40
C GLY A 70 20.99 -0.62 4.16
N PHE A 71 20.47 -1.37 5.11
CA PHE A 71 19.24 -1.03 5.82
C PHE A 71 19.21 -1.57 7.26
N LEU A 72 18.33 -1.00 8.09
CA LEU A 72 17.83 -1.66 9.30
C LEU A 72 16.32 -1.83 9.17
N ALA A 73 15.85 -3.07 9.13
CA ALA A 73 14.43 -3.37 9.07
C ALA A 73 13.86 -3.75 10.43
N THR A 74 12.56 -3.55 10.60
CA THR A 74 11.78 -4.10 11.72
C THR A 74 10.52 -4.76 11.19
N ASN A 75 10.43 -6.09 11.26
CA ASN A 75 9.22 -6.84 10.88
C ASN A 75 8.33 -7.09 12.10
N MET A 76 7.03 -7.15 11.88
CA MET A 76 6.10 -7.73 12.84
C MET A 76 5.95 -9.23 12.57
N MET A 77 5.93 -10.04 13.65
CA MET A 77 5.64 -11.46 13.56
C MET A 77 4.71 -11.91 14.69
N THR A 78 3.85 -12.89 14.41
CA THR A 78 2.96 -13.48 15.40
C THR A 78 3.35 -14.94 15.62
N PRO A 79 4.02 -15.30 16.74
CA PRO A 79 4.34 -16.68 17.06
C PRO A 79 3.08 -17.57 17.09
N PRO A 80 3.17 -18.86 16.72
CA PRO A 80 4.38 -19.58 16.33
C PRO A 80 4.76 -19.44 14.85
N ARG A 81 4.09 -18.57 14.07
CA ARG A 81 4.41 -18.40 12.65
C ARG A 81 5.86 -17.93 12.49
N PRO A 82 6.62 -18.50 11.52
CA PRO A 82 8.01 -18.11 11.32
C PRO A 82 8.12 -16.65 10.86
N ARG A 83 9.28 -16.05 11.11
CA ARG A 83 9.60 -14.71 10.64
C ARG A 83 9.66 -14.74 9.11
N ARG A 84 8.95 -13.83 8.46
CA ARG A 84 9.10 -13.63 7.02
C ARG A 84 10.37 -12.81 6.73
N PRO A 85 11.09 -13.12 5.65
CA PRO A 85 12.26 -12.35 5.25
C PRO A 85 11.87 -10.91 4.89
N VAL A 86 12.85 -10.01 5.02
CA VAL A 86 12.80 -8.66 4.47
C VAL A 86 13.21 -8.77 3.01
N VAL A 87 12.30 -8.47 2.09
CA VAL A 87 12.52 -8.64 0.65
C VAL A 87 12.59 -7.28 -0.02
N PHE A 88 13.58 -7.11 -0.90
CA PHE A 88 13.69 -6.02 -1.85
C PHE A 88 13.58 -6.58 -3.26
N ASN A 89 12.97 -5.84 -4.16
CA ASN A 89 13.09 -6.11 -5.59
C ASN A 89 13.88 -5.00 -6.27
N LEU A 90 14.72 -5.35 -7.24
CA LEU A 90 15.37 -4.39 -8.14
C LEU A 90 14.78 -4.59 -9.53
N GLU A 91 14.21 -3.53 -10.09
CA GLU A 91 13.70 -3.51 -11.45
C GLU A 91 14.64 -2.68 -12.34
N THR A 92 15.07 -3.27 -13.45
CA THR A 92 15.86 -2.66 -14.51
C THR A 92 15.19 -2.88 -15.87
N SER A 93 15.87 -2.54 -16.96
CA SER A 93 15.38 -2.83 -18.32
C SER A 93 15.34 -4.34 -18.63
N GLU A 94 16.18 -5.14 -17.96
CA GLU A 94 16.30 -6.58 -18.18
C GLU A 94 15.28 -7.41 -17.41
N GLY A 95 14.76 -6.86 -16.31
CA GLY A 95 13.72 -7.54 -15.54
C GLY A 95 13.67 -7.15 -14.07
N LEU A 96 13.14 -8.08 -13.29
CA LEU A 96 12.90 -7.93 -11.87
C LEU A 96 13.73 -8.96 -11.10
N GLU A 97 14.65 -8.47 -10.29
CA GLU A 97 15.46 -9.28 -9.39
C GLU A 97 14.94 -9.21 -7.96
N ARG A 98 15.34 -10.19 -7.15
CA ARG A 98 14.94 -10.33 -5.76
C ARG A 98 16.17 -10.55 -4.89
N ALA A 99 16.26 -9.78 -3.81
CA ALA A 99 17.23 -10.00 -2.75
C ALA A 99 16.53 -9.94 -1.39
N GLU A 100 17.01 -10.72 -0.43
CA GLU A 100 16.36 -10.84 0.87
C GLU A 100 17.34 -10.97 2.03
N SER A 101 16.84 -10.68 3.23
CA SER A 101 17.58 -10.84 4.47
C SER A 101 16.64 -11.22 5.62
N THR A 102 17.19 -11.92 6.60
CA THR A 102 16.52 -12.25 7.87
C THR A 102 17.06 -11.45 9.05
N ALA A 103 17.96 -10.49 8.81
CA ALA A 103 18.53 -9.59 9.81
C ALA A 103 17.56 -8.45 10.19
N GLY A 104 17.97 -7.59 11.13
CA GLY A 104 17.14 -6.52 11.65
C GLY A 104 16.25 -6.91 12.82
N ASN A 105 15.53 -5.92 13.34
CA ASN A 105 14.68 -6.07 14.52
C ASN A 105 13.41 -6.86 14.23
N VAL A 106 12.79 -7.36 15.28
CA VAL A 106 11.52 -8.08 15.22
C VAL A 106 10.60 -7.61 16.33
N ILE A 107 9.36 -7.26 15.98
CA ILE A 107 8.28 -7.06 16.94
C ILE A 107 7.48 -8.37 17.00
N ARG A 108 7.59 -9.09 18.11
CA ARG A 108 6.82 -10.31 18.37
C ARG A 108 5.48 -9.94 19.00
N MET A 109 4.39 -10.20 18.30
CA MET A 109 3.02 -9.90 18.72
C MET A 109 2.45 -11.05 19.57
N GLY A 110 1.52 -10.74 20.47
CA GLY A 110 0.80 -11.72 21.30
C GLY A 110 1.65 -12.39 22.39
N VAL A 111 2.77 -11.77 22.77
CA VAL A 111 3.68 -12.31 23.79
C VAL A 111 3.22 -11.86 25.19
N LYS A 112 3.25 -12.76 26.17
CA LYS A 112 2.84 -12.61 27.59
C LYS A 112 1.33 -12.40 27.83
N ALA A 113 0.63 -11.65 26.98
CA ALA A 113 -0.82 -11.41 27.09
C ALA A 113 -1.43 -11.07 25.71
N PRO A 114 -2.75 -11.20 25.51
CA PRO A 114 -3.43 -10.69 24.33
C PRO A 114 -3.11 -9.21 24.10
N GLY A 115 -2.69 -8.85 22.88
CA GLY A 115 -2.26 -7.49 22.53
C GLY A 115 -0.86 -7.09 23.02
N GLY A 116 -0.17 -7.93 23.80
CA GLY A 116 1.21 -7.71 24.21
C GLY A 116 2.19 -7.82 23.03
N PHE A 117 3.29 -7.09 23.10
CA PHE A 117 4.37 -7.21 22.12
C PHE A 117 5.75 -7.18 22.78
N GLU A 118 6.75 -7.72 22.10
CA GLU A 118 8.15 -7.70 22.49
C GLU A 118 9.02 -7.28 21.31
N LEU A 119 9.85 -6.24 21.50
CA LEU A 119 10.85 -5.84 20.51
C LEU A 119 12.16 -6.58 20.76
N VAL A 120 12.55 -7.42 19.81
CA VAL A 120 13.86 -8.07 19.75
C VAL A 120 14.74 -7.26 18.80
N ARG A 121 15.84 -6.70 19.32
CA ARG A 121 16.79 -5.89 18.53
C ARG A 121 17.69 -6.81 17.70
N GLY A 122 17.95 -6.42 16.45
CA GLY A 122 18.87 -7.08 15.53
C GLY A 122 19.85 -6.10 14.89
N ALA A 123 20.77 -6.62 14.09
CA ALA A 123 21.75 -5.81 13.37
C ALA A 123 21.17 -5.27 12.05
N ALA A 124 21.72 -4.15 11.57
CA ALA A 124 21.55 -3.71 10.20
C ALA A 124 22.24 -4.70 9.24
N ASP A 125 21.81 -4.71 7.98
CA ASP A 125 22.33 -5.62 6.96
C ASP A 125 22.31 -4.97 5.58
N THR A 126 22.90 -5.64 4.59
CA THR A 126 22.93 -5.19 3.20
C THR A 126 22.48 -6.32 2.28
N VAL A 127 21.37 -6.10 1.57
CA VAL A 127 21.00 -6.97 0.44
C VAL A 127 21.79 -6.56 -0.79
N VAL A 128 22.11 -7.51 -1.67
CA VAL A 128 22.91 -7.27 -2.87
C VAL A 128 22.23 -7.92 -4.08
N PHE A 129 22.15 -7.15 -5.16
CA PHE A 129 21.84 -7.58 -6.52
C PHE A 129 23.17 -7.62 -7.30
N ASP A 130 23.45 -8.73 -7.96
CA ASP A 130 24.75 -9.03 -8.56
C ASP A 130 24.54 -9.59 -9.97
N GLY A 131 25.51 -9.40 -10.86
CA GLY A 131 25.40 -9.82 -12.26
C GLY A 131 24.46 -8.95 -13.10
N LEU A 132 24.28 -7.68 -12.75
CA LEU A 132 23.54 -6.70 -13.55
C LEU A 132 24.29 -6.38 -14.84
N GLU A 133 23.57 -6.01 -15.90
CA GLU A 133 24.16 -5.53 -17.16
C GLU A 133 25.21 -4.42 -16.95
N PRO A 134 26.35 -4.42 -17.66
CA PRO A 134 27.30 -3.31 -17.62
C PRO A 134 26.77 -2.08 -18.37
N GLY A 135 27.26 -0.89 -18.03
CA GLY A 135 26.89 0.38 -18.68
C GLY A 135 25.73 1.09 -17.99
N GLU A 136 25.47 2.35 -18.33
CA GLU A 136 24.47 3.18 -17.63
C GLU A 136 23.07 2.57 -17.70
N LYS A 137 22.45 2.34 -16.53
CA LYS A 137 21.11 1.76 -16.42
C LYS A 137 20.29 2.48 -15.35
N THR A 138 18.96 2.47 -15.52
CA THR A 138 18.01 2.92 -14.49
C THR A 138 17.67 1.76 -13.56
N CYS A 139 17.81 1.99 -12.26
CA CYS A 139 17.46 1.05 -11.21
C CYS A 139 16.23 1.57 -10.43
N GLU A 140 15.18 0.76 -10.31
CA GLU A 140 14.06 1.00 -9.39
C GLU A 140 14.05 -0.08 -8.29
N VAL A 141 14.45 0.28 -7.08
CA VAL A 141 14.43 -0.64 -5.93
C VAL A 141 13.12 -0.50 -5.18
N TRP A 142 12.28 -1.53 -5.23
CA TRP A 142 11.06 -1.65 -4.46
C TRP A 142 11.35 -2.00 -3.00
N LEU A 143 10.81 -1.19 -2.09
CA LEU A 143 11.10 -1.30 -0.66
C LEU A 143 10.19 -2.30 0.06
N PRO A 144 10.67 -2.96 1.13
CA PRO A 144 9.93 -3.96 1.90
C PRO A 144 8.55 -3.50 2.39
N HIS A 145 7.47 -3.98 1.79
CA HIS A 145 6.10 -3.55 2.07
C HIS A 145 5.57 -3.97 3.45
N ASN A 146 6.17 -4.99 4.06
CA ASN A 146 5.72 -5.60 5.32
C ASN A 146 6.68 -5.34 6.52
N ALA A 147 7.54 -4.33 6.40
CA ALA A 147 8.51 -3.96 7.42
C ALA A 147 8.62 -2.44 7.56
N PHE A 148 9.02 -1.98 8.74
CA PHE A 148 9.65 -0.65 8.81
C PHE A 148 11.06 -0.76 8.25
N VAL A 149 11.49 0.23 7.48
CA VAL A 149 12.81 0.23 6.84
C VAL A 149 13.50 1.56 7.11
N GLU A 150 14.68 1.49 7.72
CA GLU A 150 15.64 2.58 7.78
C GLU A 150 16.65 2.38 6.66
N LEU A 151 16.61 3.23 5.63
CA LEU A 151 17.55 3.22 4.51
C LEU A 151 18.86 3.86 4.95
N ARG A 152 19.97 3.11 4.87
CA ARG A 152 21.27 3.56 5.38
C ARG A 152 22.24 3.88 4.25
N THR A 153 22.56 2.91 3.42
CA THR A 153 23.62 3.04 2.43
C THR A 153 23.26 2.43 1.08
N LEU A 154 23.78 3.04 0.02
CA LEU A 154 23.84 2.47 -1.32
C LEU A 154 25.28 1.95 -1.54
N VAL A 155 25.40 0.71 -1.97
CA VAL A 155 26.68 0.06 -2.26
C VAL A 155 26.78 -0.19 -3.76
N VAL A 156 27.83 0.30 -4.39
CA VAL A 156 28.13 0.05 -5.80
C VAL A 156 29.61 -0.29 -5.97
N GLU A 157 30.01 -0.72 -7.17
CA GLU A 157 31.40 -0.99 -7.48
C GLU A 157 32.27 0.27 -7.35
N GLU A 158 33.56 0.07 -7.05
CA GLU A 158 34.49 1.19 -6.91
C GLU A 158 34.61 1.93 -8.26
N GLY A 159 34.46 3.25 -8.24
CA GLY A 159 34.48 4.06 -9.46
C GLY A 159 33.20 4.05 -10.28
N ALA A 160 32.20 3.23 -9.94
CA ALA A 160 30.89 3.28 -10.59
C ALA A 160 30.17 4.61 -10.31
N SER A 161 29.41 5.05 -11.28
CA SER A 161 28.57 6.25 -11.21
C SER A 161 27.30 6.01 -10.41
N VAL A 162 26.82 7.04 -9.73
CA VAL A 162 25.47 7.12 -9.16
C VAL A 162 24.91 8.50 -9.50
N GLY A 163 23.79 8.54 -10.20
CA GLY A 163 23.18 9.77 -10.68
C GLY A 163 21.64 9.73 -10.69
N PRO A 164 20.99 10.88 -10.89
CA PRO A 164 19.54 10.94 -11.02
C PRO A 164 19.06 10.22 -12.28
N VAL A 165 17.81 9.76 -12.24
CA VAL A 165 17.09 9.24 -13.41
C VAL A 165 16.27 10.36 -14.06
N PRO A 166 15.99 10.26 -15.37
CA PRO A 166 15.01 11.14 -16.01
C PRO A 166 13.64 11.10 -15.31
N PRO A 167 12.82 12.16 -15.46
CA PRO A 167 11.43 12.15 -15.00
C PRO A 167 10.68 10.91 -15.48
N ASP A 168 9.82 10.38 -14.62
CA ASP A 168 8.98 9.24 -14.98
C ASP A 168 7.83 9.70 -15.89
N ASN A 169 7.91 9.36 -17.18
CA ASN A 169 6.90 9.73 -18.16
C ASN A 169 5.65 8.81 -18.11
N ARG A 170 5.63 7.80 -17.24
CA ARG A 170 4.44 6.97 -17.04
C ARG A 170 3.32 7.79 -16.39
N PRO A 171 2.04 7.55 -16.71
CA PRO A 171 0.93 8.17 -15.99
C PRO A 171 1.01 7.90 -14.50
N GLN A 172 0.75 8.91 -13.68
CA GLN A 172 0.84 8.88 -12.22
C GLN A 172 -0.48 8.40 -11.62
N TRP A 173 -0.46 7.19 -11.06
CA TRP A 173 -1.59 6.57 -10.40
C TRP A 173 -1.49 6.68 -8.88
N VAL A 174 -2.47 7.33 -8.26
CA VAL A 174 -2.63 7.35 -6.80
C VAL A 174 -3.73 6.38 -6.38
N HIS A 175 -3.38 5.43 -5.51
CA HIS A 175 -4.33 4.44 -4.99
C HIS A 175 -4.52 4.57 -3.48
N TYR A 176 -5.74 4.87 -3.01
CA TYR A 176 -6.08 4.82 -1.58
C TYR A 176 -6.86 3.54 -1.26
N GLY A 177 -6.44 2.81 -0.22
CA GLY A 177 -7.10 1.56 0.15
C GLY A 177 -6.72 1.00 1.52
N SER A 178 -7.25 -0.18 1.81
CA SER A 178 -7.13 -0.88 3.10
C SER A 178 -5.86 -1.76 3.21
N SER A 179 -5.84 -2.68 4.18
CA SER A 179 -4.84 -3.76 4.28
C SER A 179 -4.70 -4.58 3.01
N ILE A 180 -5.80 -4.83 2.31
CA ILE A 180 -5.81 -5.54 1.03
C ILE A 180 -5.03 -4.76 -0.04
N SER A 181 -4.90 -3.43 0.07
CA SER A 181 -4.13 -2.58 -0.86
C SER A 181 -2.71 -2.30 -0.36
N HIS A 182 -2.48 -2.45 0.94
CA HIS A 182 -1.15 -2.49 1.54
C HIS A 182 -0.41 -3.80 1.21
N CYS A 183 -1.15 -4.91 1.19
CA CYS A 183 -0.74 -6.26 0.80
C CYS A 183 0.41 -6.87 1.62
N MET A 184 0.38 -6.79 2.96
CA MET A 184 1.47 -7.37 3.77
C MET A 184 1.70 -8.86 3.47
N GLU A 185 0.68 -9.60 3.05
CA GLU A 185 0.72 -11.04 2.76
C GLU A 185 1.33 -11.35 1.38
N ALA A 186 1.50 -10.36 0.49
CA ALA A 186 2.17 -10.56 -0.79
C ALA A 186 3.60 -11.07 -0.60
N GLU A 187 4.08 -11.89 -1.53
CA GLU A 187 5.38 -12.58 -1.44
C GLU A 187 6.56 -11.60 -1.41
N GLU A 188 6.51 -10.56 -2.22
CA GLU A 188 7.56 -9.55 -2.37
C GLU A 188 6.97 -8.17 -2.75
N PRO A 189 7.72 -7.07 -2.54
CA PRO A 189 7.22 -5.71 -2.76
C PRO A 189 6.64 -5.43 -4.15
N ALA A 190 7.26 -5.93 -5.22
CA ALA A 190 6.78 -5.73 -6.58
C ALA A 190 5.55 -6.61 -6.93
N MET A 191 5.14 -7.50 -6.02
CA MET A 191 4.01 -8.42 -6.18
C MET A 191 2.80 -8.07 -5.31
N ILE A 192 2.80 -6.90 -4.66
CA ILE A 192 1.55 -6.34 -4.12
C ILE A 192 0.57 -6.09 -5.28
N TRP A 193 -0.73 -6.32 -5.11
CA TRP A 193 -1.65 -6.24 -6.26
C TRP A 193 -1.65 -4.86 -6.96
N PRO A 194 -1.48 -3.71 -6.27
CA PRO A 194 -1.36 -2.44 -6.97
C PRO A 194 -0.06 -2.35 -7.79
N ALA A 195 1.04 -2.96 -7.34
CA ALA A 195 2.30 -2.98 -8.09
C ALA A 195 2.17 -3.82 -9.36
N VAL A 196 1.55 -5.01 -9.25
CA VAL A 196 1.26 -5.88 -10.40
C VAL A 196 0.38 -5.15 -11.41
N ALA A 197 -0.69 -4.49 -10.96
CA ALA A 197 -1.55 -3.70 -11.83
C ALA A 197 -0.81 -2.53 -12.48
N ALA A 198 0.02 -1.82 -11.72
CA ALA A 198 0.76 -0.66 -12.21
C ALA A 198 1.75 -1.04 -13.31
N ARG A 199 2.50 -2.14 -13.09
CA ARG A 199 3.45 -2.69 -14.07
C ARG A 199 2.73 -3.18 -15.33
N GLY A 200 1.59 -3.88 -15.16
CA GLY A 200 0.78 -4.36 -16.29
C GLY A 200 0.12 -3.24 -17.11
N ALA A 201 -0.21 -2.11 -16.48
CA ALA A 201 -0.82 -0.95 -17.13
C ALA A 201 0.21 0.07 -17.65
N GLY A 202 1.48 -0.02 -17.24
CA GLY A 202 2.52 0.93 -17.60
C GLY A 202 2.41 2.28 -16.88
N VAL A 203 2.01 2.28 -15.61
CA VAL A 203 1.79 3.49 -14.79
C VAL A 203 2.71 3.55 -13.57
N ALA A 204 2.97 4.75 -13.07
CA ALA A 204 3.74 4.98 -11.85
C ALA A 204 2.80 5.01 -10.63
N LEU A 205 2.91 4.03 -9.74
CA LEU A 205 2.03 3.89 -8.57
C LEU A 205 2.57 4.65 -7.36
N ARG A 206 1.71 5.49 -6.78
CA ARG A 206 1.79 5.98 -5.39
C ARG A 206 0.72 5.28 -4.55
N ASN A 207 1.14 4.35 -3.70
CA ASN A 207 0.24 3.49 -2.91
C ASN A 207 -0.05 4.07 -1.51
N PHE A 208 -1.27 4.53 -1.30
CA PHE A 208 -1.86 4.89 0.00
C PHE A 208 -2.72 3.76 0.58
N GLY A 209 -2.32 2.50 0.37
CA GLY A 209 -2.84 1.36 1.11
C GLY A 209 -2.39 1.39 2.56
N PHE A 210 -3.32 1.57 3.50
CA PHE A 210 -3.03 1.61 4.94
C PHE A 210 -3.78 0.51 5.68
N GLY A 211 -3.03 -0.42 6.25
CA GLY A 211 -3.57 -1.63 6.88
C GLY A 211 -4.54 -1.33 8.00
N GLY A 212 -5.81 -1.70 7.81
CA GLY A 212 -6.85 -1.46 8.81
C GLY A 212 -7.25 0.00 8.97
N GLN A 213 -6.83 0.93 8.09
CA GLN A 213 -6.98 2.38 8.29
C GLN A 213 -7.60 3.11 7.07
N CYS A 214 -8.38 2.40 6.25
CA CYS A 214 -9.11 3.02 5.15
C CYS A 214 -10.52 3.46 5.58
N HIS A 215 -10.62 4.59 6.29
CA HIS A 215 -11.87 5.12 6.86
C HIS A 215 -12.34 6.43 6.22
N LEU A 216 -11.87 6.77 5.01
CA LEU A 216 -12.20 8.05 4.35
C LEU A 216 -11.70 9.26 5.15
N ASP A 217 -10.50 9.14 5.72
CA ASP A 217 -9.89 10.20 6.51
C ASP A 217 -9.55 11.43 5.65
N GLN A 218 -10.05 12.58 6.08
CA GLN A 218 -9.92 13.83 5.33
C GLN A 218 -8.47 14.30 5.15
N PHE A 219 -7.54 13.88 6.02
CA PHE A 219 -6.13 14.18 5.80
C PHE A 219 -5.54 13.43 4.60
N VAL A 220 -6.08 12.26 4.24
CA VAL A 220 -5.68 11.54 3.02
C VAL A 220 -6.28 12.22 1.79
N ALA A 221 -7.56 12.60 1.82
CA ALA A 221 -8.19 13.32 0.72
C ALA A 221 -7.45 14.63 0.38
N ARG A 222 -7.13 15.44 1.41
CA ARG A 222 -6.33 16.67 1.22
C ARG A 222 -4.93 16.39 0.71
N THR A 223 -4.31 15.29 1.16
CA THR A 223 -3.01 14.87 0.61
C THR A 223 -3.13 14.59 -0.89
N ILE A 224 -4.12 13.79 -1.31
CA ILE A 224 -4.35 13.48 -2.73
C ILE A 224 -4.64 14.74 -3.55
N ARG A 225 -5.49 15.64 -3.01
CA ARG A 225 -5.85 16.93 -3.60
C ARG A 225 -4.62 17.79 -3.89
N ASP A 226 -3.67 17.81 -2.96
CA ASP A 226 -2.50 18.70 -2.98
C ASP A 226 -1.26 18.08 -3.67
N LEU A 227 -1.34 16.85 -4.18
CA LEU A 227 -0.28 16.30 -5.05
C LEU A 227 -0.31 17.01 -6.40
N ASP A 228 0.85 17.37 -6.94
CA ASP A 228 0.94 18.02 -8.25
C ASP A 228 0.70 17.01 -9.39
N ASP A 229 1.44 15.91 -9.42
CA ASP A 229 1.40 14.91 -10.51
C ASP A 229 0.44 13.76 -10.20
N VAL A 230 -0.78 13.86 -10.74
CA VAL A 230 -1.83 12.84 -10.60
C VAL A 230 -2.64 12.75 -11.89
N ASP A 231 -2.49 11.64 -12.61
CA ASP A 231 -3.24 11.36 -13.84
C ASP A 231 -4.46 10.49 -13.58
N VAL A 232 -4.45 9.68 -12.52
CA VAL A 232 -5.59 8.85 -12.13
C VAL A 232 -5.61 8.58 -10.64
N VAL A 233 -6.81 8.62 -10.05
CA VAL A 233 -7.03 8.30 -8.64
C VAL A 233 -7.96 7.10 -8.54
N THR A 234 -7.61 6.13 -7.67
CA THR A 234 -8.54 5.05 -7.33
C THR A 234 -8.69 4.92 -5.82
N ILE A 235 -9.93 4.75 -5.35
CA ILE A 235 -10.27 4.65 -3.93
C ILE A 235 -10.96 3.31 -3.69
N LYS A 236 -10.32 2.41 -2.94
CA LYS A 236 -10.86 1.09 -2.58
C LYS A 236 -11.18 1.03 -1.10
N THR A 237 -12.42 1.40 -0.75
CA THR A 237 -12.86 1.61 0.64
C THR A 237 -13.98 0.67 1.06
N GLY A 238 -14.29 0.64 2.37
CA GLY A 238 -15.46 -0.02 2.94
C GLY A 238 -15.14 -1.15 3.92
N ILE A 239 -14.21 -2.04 3.58
CA ILE A 239 -13.92 -3.22 4.42
C ILE A 239 -13.45 -2.85 5.83
N ASN A 240 -12.60 -1.83 6.00
CA ASN A 240 -12.17 -1.39 7.34
C ASN A 240 -13.30 -0.70 8.10
N ILE A 241 -14.23 -0.06 7.38
CA ILE A 241 -15.39 0.58 7.98
C ILE A 241 -16.31 -0.49 8.60
N VAL A 242 -16.54 -1.60 7.92
CA VAL A 242 -17.28 -2.76 8.45
C VAL A 242 -16.51 -3.45 9.56
N ASN A 243 -15.24 -3.82 9.32
CA ASN A 243 -14.45 -4.60 10.27
C ASN A 243 -14.35 -3.92 11.64
N MET A 244 -14.15 -2.60 11.65
CA MET A 244 -14.03 -1.81 12.89
C MET A 244 -15.34 -1.18 13.34
N ASP A 245 -16.43 -1.40 12.61
CA ASP A 245 -17.73 -0.77 12.85
C ASP A 245 -17.65 0.76 13.02
N SER A 246 -16.73 1.39 12.28
CA SER A 246 -16.31 2.77 12.52
C SER A 246 -17.31 3.82 12.03
N MET A 247 -18.25 3.44 11.15
CA MET A 247 -19.31 4.30 10.66
C MET A 247 -20.62 3.52 10.52
N ARG A 248 -21.73 4.23 10.72
CA ARG A 248 -23.06 3.83 10.30
C ARG A 248 -23.37 4.38 8.92
N GLU A 249 -24.37 3.83 8.23
CA GLU A 249 -24.83 4.29 6.91
C GLU A 249 -25.03 5.80 6.84
N ARG A 250 -25.62 6.38 7.90
CA ARG A 250 -25.86 7.84 8.02
C ARG A 250 -24.58 8.67 7.87
N VAL A 251 -23.44 8.16 8.35
CA VAL A 251 -22.15 8.87 8.32
C VAL A 251 -21.36 8.49 7.06
N PHE A 252 -21.43 7.23 6.63
CA PHE A 252 -20.65 6.73 5.50
C PHE A 252 -20.95 7.47 4.20
N THR A 253 -22.23 7.65 3.86
CA THR A 253 -22.65 8.31 2.61
C THR A 253 -22.11 9.76 2.51
N PRO A 254 -22.37 10.67 3.47
CA PRO A 254 -21.82 12.01 3.41
C PRO A 254 -20.28 12.04 3.54
N ALA A 255 -19.66 11.11 4.27
CA ALA A 255 -18.20 11.01 4.33
C ALA A 255 -17.58 10.67 2.95
N LEU A 256 -18.20 9.75 2.19
CA LEU A 256 -17.77 9.43 0.84
C LEU A 256 -17.93 10.64 -0.10
N HIS A 257 -19.06 11.35 -0.04
CA HIS A 257 -19.23 12.59 -0.80
C HIS A 257 -18.14 13.61 -0.46
N GLY A 258 -17.92 13.91 0.83
CA GLY A 258 -16.93 14.88 1.26
C GLY A 258 -15.49 14.49 0.87
N PHE A 259 -15.15 13.20 0.91
CA PHE A 259 -13.83 12.73 0.46
C PHE A 259 -13.63 12.98 -1.04
N LEU A 260 -14.64 12.68 -1.85
CA LEU A 260 -14.63 12.94 -3.30
C LEU A 260 -14.58 14.44 -3.61
N ASP A 261 -15.36 15.25 -2.88
CA ASP A 261 -15.41 16.71 -3.05
C ASP A 261 -14.04 17.32 -2.77
N THR A 262 -13.39 16.94 -1.67
CA THR A 262 -12.05 17.41 -1.33
C THR A 262 -11.03 17.10 -2.44
N ILE A 263 -11.09 15.93 -3.08
CA ILE A 263 -10.19 15.65 -4.22
C ILE A 263 -10.56 16.54 -5.41
N ARG A 264 -11.85 16.65 -5.74
CA ARG A 264 -12.34 17.45 -6.87
C ARG A 264 -12.04 18.94 -6.75
N GLU A 265 -11.85 19.48 -5.54
CA GLU A 265 -11.42 20.89 -5.32
C GLU A 265 -10.17 21.30 -6.12
N ARG A 266 -9.23 20.37 -6.37
CA ARG A 266 -8.03 20.63 -7.19
C ARG A 266 -7.80 19.63 -8.31
N LYS A 267 -8.61 18.58 -8.39
CA LYS A 267 -8.54 17.54 -9.42
C LYS A 267 -9.90 17.37 -10.12
N PRO A 268 -10.47 18.44 -10.71
CA PRO A 268 -11.83 18.44 -11.24
C PRO A 268 -11.99 17.46 -12.41
N GLU A 269 -10.96 17.29 -13.24
CA GLU A 269 -11.02 16.48 -14.46
C GLU A 269 -10.29 15.14 -14.36
N VAL A 270 -9.47 14.93 -13.32
CA VAL A 270 -8.71 13.68 -13.15
C VAL A 270 -9.67 12.49 -13.05
N PRO A 271 -9.51 11.43 -13.86
CA PRO A 271 -10.26 10.18 -13.71
C PRO A 271 -10.16 9.65 -12.27
N LEU A 272 -11.32 9.50 -11.63
CA LEU A 272 -11.44 9.01 -10.26
C LEU A 272 -12.33 7.77 -10.26
N MET A 273 -11.80 6.64 -9.81
CA MET A 273 -12.56 5.39 -9.70
C MET A 273 -12.75 4.99 -8.24
N VAL A 274 -14.00 4.78 -7.84
CA VAL A 274 -14.33 4.17 -6.54
C VAL A 274 -14.52 2.68 -6.74
N ILE A 275 -13.66 1.89 -6.09
CA ILE A 275 -13.66 0.44 -6.11
C ILE A 275 -14.33 -0.06 -4.84
N SER A 276 -15.37 -0.88 -4.98
CA SER A 276 -16.07 -1.44 -3.83
C SER A 276 -15.28 -2.58 -3.15
N PRO A 277 -15.63 -3.01 -1.92
CA PRO A 277 -14.93 -4.11 -1.25
C PRO A 277 -14.92 -5.42 -2.05
N ILE A 278 -13.83 -6.18 -1.94
CA ILE A 278 -13.77 -7.57 -2.42
C ILE A 278 -14.63 -8.47 -1.53
N PHE A 279 -14.78 -9.73 -1.93
CA PHE A 279 -15.48 -10.74 -1.14
C PHE A 279 -14.81 -10.99 0.22
N CYS A 280 -15.61 -11.01 1.30
CA CYS A 280 -15.19 -11.52 2.61
C CYS A 280 -16.36 -12.34 3.19
N PRO A 281 -16.22 -13.68 3.30
CA PRO A 281 -17.35 -14.56 3.59
C PRO A 281 -18.17 -14.14 4.81
N SER A 282 -17.49 -13.68 5.86
CA SER A 282 -18.13 -13.38 7.13
C SER A 282 -18.89 -12.06 7.12
N ALA A 283 -18.49 -11.09 6.29
CA ALA A 283 -18.97 -9.71 6.29
C ALA A 283 -19.90 -9.35 5.11
N GLU A 284 -20.14 -10.28 4.18
CA GLU A 284 -21.00 -10.04 3.01
C GLU A 284 -22.37 -9.48 3.39
N THR A 285 -23.12 -10.21 4.22
CA THR A 285 -24.49 -9.85 4.62
C THR A 285 -24.63 -9.58 6.11
N ARG A 286 -23.61 -9.89 6.91
CA ARG A 286 -23.62 -9.65 8.35
C ARG A 286 -22.98 -8.30 8.66
N PRO A 287 -23.69 -7.39 9.33
CA PRO A 287 -23.08 -6.13 9.74
C PRO A 287 -21.94 -6.35 10.73
N GLY A 288 -20.91 -5.49 10.67
CA GLY A 288 -19.75 -5.57 11.55
C GLY A 288 -20.06 -5.47 13.06
N PRO A 289 -19.03 -5.58 13.92
CA PRO A 289 -17.61 -5.67 13.56
C PRO A 289 -17.20 -7.06 13.06
N THR A 290 -16.13 -7.08 12.27
CA THR A 290 -15.48 -8.31 11.78
C THR A 290 -14.07 -8.36 12.33
N ILE A 291 -13.81 -9.33 13.21
CA ILE A 291 -12.58 -9.43 13.99
C ILE A 291 -11.96 -10.82 13.84
N PRO A 292 -10.63 -10.98 14.05
CA PRO A 292 -10.02 -12.31 14.07
C PRO A 292 -10.53 -13.12 15.27
N ASP A 293 -10.89 -14.39 15.05
CA ASP A 293 -11.16 -15.38 16.09
C ASP A 293 -9.87 -15.99 16.68
N ASP A 294 -10.02 -17.02 17.53
CA ASP A 294 -8.91 -17.73 18.16
C ASP A 294 -8.01 -18.50 17.17
N ARG A 295 -8.53 -18.77 15.96
CA ARG A 295 -7.81 -19.40 14.83
C ARG A 295 -7.24 -18.37 13.87
N GLY A 296 -7.49 -17.07 14.12
CA GLY A 296 -7.09 -15.96 13.27
C GLY A 296 -7.95 -15.81 12.01
N LYS A 297 -9.12 -16.45 11.95
CA LYS A 297 -10.11 -16.22 10.87
C LYS A 297 -10.93 -14.98 11.18
N PHE A 298 -11.14 -14.13 10.18
CA PHE A 298 -11.96 -12.94 10.32
C PHE A 298 -13.45 -13.29 10.31
N VAL A 299 -14.08 -13.19 11.47
CA VAL A 299 -15.49 -13.52 11.68
C VAL A 299 -16.27 -12.28 12.12
N THR A 300 -17.46 -12.12 11.56
CA THR A 300 -18.40 -11.09 12.00
C THR A 300 -19.08 -11.54 13.28
N VAL A 301 -19.04 -10.69 14.30
CA VAL A 301 -19.59 -10.96 15.63
C VAL A 301 -20.96 -10.31 15.74
N ASP A 302 -21.94 -11.09 16.22
CA ASP A 302 -23.28 -10.59 16.46
C ASP A 302 -23.30 -9.64 17.65
N GLY A 303 -23.99 -8.51 17.48
CA GLY A 303 -24.17 -7.49 18.51
C GLY A 303 -25.60 -7.47 19.04
N PHE A 304 -25.87 -6.60 20.01
CA PHE A 304 -27.22 -6.36 20.49
C PHE A 304 -28.06 -5.64 19.43
N GLU A 305 -29.13 -6.29 18.94
CA GLU A 305 -29.91 -5.88 17.76
C GLU A 305 -30.36 -4.41 17.76
N PRO A 306 -30.84 -3.81 18.87
CA PRO A 306 -31.20 -2.39 18.91
C PRO A 306 -30.07 -1.42 18.57
N TYR A 307 -28.81 -1.81 18.75
CA TYR A 307 -27.64 -0.98 18.40
C TYR A 307 -27.12 -1.23 16.98
N ARG A 308 -27.75 -2.14 16.21
CA ARG A 308 -27.35 -2.50 14.85
C ARG A 308 -28.10 -1.73 13.76
N VAL A 309 -29.02 -0.85 14.14
CA VAL A 309 -29.74 0.00 13.18
C VAL A 309 -28.75 0.89 12.43
N GLY A 310 -28.70 0.73 11.10
CA GLY A 310 -27.78 1.47 10.22
C GLY A 310 -26.34 0.94 10.22
N SER A 311 -26.07 -0.22 10.81
CA SER A 311 -24.80 -0.92 10.64
C SER A 311 -24.60 -1.36 9.19
N LEU A 312 -23.35 -1.44 8.76
CA LEU A 312 -23.00 -1.73 7.37
C LEU A 312 -22.50 -3.17 7.22
N SER A 313 -22.96 -3.84 6.16
CA SER A 313 -22.38 -5.05 5.59
C SER A 313 -21.65 -4.71 4.29
N LEU A 314 -20.88 -5.65 3.72
CA LEU A 314 -20.19 -5.38 2.45
C LEU A 314 -21.16 -5.23 1.29
N VAL A 315 -22.22 -6.04 1.20
CA VAL A 315 -23.26 -5.87 0.18
C VAL A 315 -23.85 -4.47 0.26
N ARG A 316 -24.20 -4.01 1.48
CA ARG A 316 -24.77 -2.67 1.65
C ARG A 316 -23.79 -1.56 1.26
N ILE A 317 -22.49 -1.73 1.55
CA ILE A 317 -21.47 -0.78 1.10
C ILE A 317 -21.34 -0.75 -0.43
N ARG A 318 -21.36 -1.91 -1.10
CA ARG A 318 -21.27 -1.95 -2.58
C ARG A 318 -22.44 -1.19 -3.20
N GLU A 319 -23.66 -1.40 -2.68
CA GLU A 319 -24.87 -0.67 -3.11
C GLU A 319 -24.74 0.85 -2.91
N ILE A 320 -24.30 1.29 -1.73
CA ILE A 320 -24.15 2.72 -1.42
C ILE A 320 -23.10 3.35 -2.33
N ILE A 321 -21.93 2.71 -2.50
CA ILE A 321 -20.86 3.24 -3.37
C ILE A 321 -21.35 3.38 -4.81
N ALA A 322 -21.99 2.34 -5.36
CA ALA A 322 -22.55 2.40 -6.71
C ALA A 322 -23.57 3.53 -6.85
N GLY A 323 -24.52 3.63 -5.92
CA GLY A 323 -25.54 4.69 -5.92
C GLY A 323 -24.96 6.10 -5.81
N VAL A 324 -23.92 6.31 -4.98
CA VAL A 324 -23.22 7.61 -4.88
C VAL A 324 -22.53 7.97 -6.19
N VAL A 325 -21.84 7.02 -6.82
CA VAL A 325 -21.18 7.25 -8.11
C VAL A 325 -22.20 7.58 -9.19
N ASP A 326 -23.27 6.78 -9.32
CA ASP A 326 -24.32 6.99 -10.31
C ASP A 326 -24.99 8.36 -10.15
N ALA A 327 -25.34 8.74 -8.92
CA ALA A 327 -25.95 10.03 -8.62
C ALA A 327 -25.02 11.20 -8.98
N ARG A 328 -23.72 11.11 -8.67
CA ARG A 328 -22.74 12.15 -9.00
C ARG A 328 -22.47 12.25 -10.51
N ARG A 329 -22.41 11.12 -11.21
CA ARG A 329 -22.31 11.09 -12.68
C ARG A 329 -23.52 11.74 -13.33
N ALA A 330 -24.73 11.43 -12.85
CA ALA A 330 -25.97 12.07 -13.30
C ALA A 330 -26.00 13.58 -13.02
N ALA A 331 -25.32 14.03 -11.97
CA ALA A 331 -25.13 15.44 -11.63
C ALA A 331 -23.97 16.13 -12.38
N GLY A 332 -23.23 15.42 -13.24
CA GLY A 332 -22.23 15.99 -14.16
C GLY A 332 -20.77 15.60 -13.91
N ASP A 333 -20.45 14.80 -12.88
CA ASP A 333 -19.07 14.29 -12.66
C ASP A 333 -18.77 13.11 -13.60
N LEU A 334 -18.51 13.40 -14.88
CA LEU A 334 -18.36 12.39 -15.93
C LEU A 334 -17.06 11.56 -15.80
N ASN A 335 -16.06 12.09 -15.09
CA ASN A 335 -14.77 11.45 -14.82
C ASN A 335 -14.76 10.69 -13.48
N LEU A 336 -15.94 10.45 -12.89
CA LEU A 336 -16.11 9.56 -11.74
C LEU A 336 -16.59 8.19 -12.20
N HIS A 337 -15.91 7.12 -11.79
CA HIS A 337 -16.16 5.76 -12.24
C HIS A 337 -16.42 4.83 -11.05
N TYR A 338 -17.28 3.83 -11.25
CA TYR A 338 -17.49 2.74 -10.30
C TYR A 338 -16.79 1.49 -10.82
N HIS A 339 -16.17 0.73 -9.92
CA HIS A 339 -15.68 -0.60 -10.23
C HIS A 339 -16.07 -1.57 -9.13
N ASP A 340 -16.72 -2.68 -9.52
CA ASP A 340 -17.14 -3.71 -8.59
C ASP A 340 -15.94 -4.53 -8.11
N GLY A 341 -15.64 -4.45 -6.81
CA GLY A 341 -14.54 -5.18 -6.19
C GLY A 341 -14.66 -6.69 -6.32
N LEU A 342 -15.88 -7.23 -6.50
CA LEU A 342 -16.08 -8.67 -6.74
C LEU A 342 -15.48 -9.14 -8.07
N THR A 343 -15.30 -8.24 -9.04
CA THR A 343 -14.61 -8.57 -10.30
C THR A 343 -13.10 -8.70 -10.13
N LEU A 344 -12.53 -8.11 -9.07
CA LEU A 344 -11.13 -8.29 -8.70
C LEU A 344 -10.91 -9.56 -7.90
N PHE A 345 -11.79 -9.82 -6.92
CA PHE A 345 -11.73 -10.99 -6.06
C PHE A 345 -13.14 -11.32 -5.53
N GLY A 346 -13.73 -12.37 -6.07
CA GLY A 346 -15.11 -12.81 -5.81
C GLY A 346 -15.19 -14.04 -4.90
N ALA A 347 -16.40 -14.56 -4.74
CA ALA A 347 -16.65 -15.76 -3.94
C ALA A 347 -15.88 -17.00 -4.43
N ASP A 348 -15.72 -17.15 -5.75
CA ASP A 348 -14.98 -18.27 -6.34
C ASP A 348 -13.48 -18.22 -6.04
N ASP A 349 -12.95 -17.04 -5.71
CA ASP A 349 -11.55 -16.87 -5.31
C ASP A 349 -11.34 -17.11 -3.80
N ALA A 350 -12.40 -17.37 -3.02
CA ALA A 350 -12.32 -17.56 -1.56
C ALA A 350 -11.30 -18.60 -1.07
N PRO A 351 -10.95 -19.68 -1.79
CA PRO A 351 -9.85 -20.57 -1.40
C PRO A 351 -8.51 -19.85 -1.23
N ASP A 352 -8.31 -18.69 -1.86
CA ASP A 352 -7.12 -17.85 -1.71
C ASP A 352 -7.18 -16.92 -0.49
N LEU A 353 -8.15 -17.07 0.44
CA LEU A 353 -8.28 -16.32 1.71
C LEU A 353 -7.87 -17.16 2.94
N PRO A 354 -6.58 -17.27 3.28
CA PRO A 354 -6.12 -18.08 4.41
C PRO A 354 -6.70 -17.66 5.77
N ASP A 355 -7.04 -16.39 5.95
CA ASP A 355 -7.68 -15.85 7.16
C ASP A 355 -9.14 -15.39 6.93
N ASP A 356 -9.74 -15.77 5.80
CA ASP A 356 -11.08 -15.35 5.35
C ASP A 356 -11.22 -13.83 5.09
N LEU A 357 -10.11 -13.09 4.94
CA LEU A 357 -10.14 -11.65 4.62
C LEU A 357 -9.06 -11.20 3.64
N HIS A 358 -7.80 -11.57 3.87
CA HIS A 358 -6.66 -11.14 3.08
C HIS A 358 -6.29 -12.21 2.04
N PRO A 359 -6.22 -11.84 0.76
CA PRO A 359 -5.70 -12.74 -0.28
C PRO A 359 -4.28 -13.23 0.04
N ASN A 360 -3.99 -14.47 -0.30
CA ASN A 360 -2.64 -15.01 -0.35
C ASN A 360 -1.85 -14.39 -1.54
N PRO A 361 -0.54 -14.70 -1.71
CA PRO A 361 0.23 -14.18 -2.84
C PRO A 361 -0.37 -14.42 -4.23
N ALA A 362 -0.95 -15.61 -4.46
CA ALA A 362 -1.57 -15.93 -5.75
C ALA A 362 -2.83 -15.10 -5.99
N GLY A 363 -3.66 -14.94 -4.96
CA GLY A 363 -4.85 -14.08 -4.97
C GLY A 363 -4.50 -12.61 -5.24
N TYR A 364 -3.48 -12.06 -4.59
CA TYR A 364 -3.02 -10.70 -4.87
C TYR A 364 -2.49 -10.52 -6.29
N ARG A 365 -1.70 -11.47 -6.80
CA ARG A 365 -1.24 -11.43 -8.20
C ARG A 365 -2.44 -11.40 -9.16
N ARG A 366 -3.40 -12.30 -8.97
CA ARG A 366 -4.63 -12.39 -9.76
C ARG A 366 -5.43 -11.08 -9.75
N MET A 367 -5.56 -10.45 -8.58
CA MET A 367 -6.21 -9.13 -8.46
C MET A 367 -5.51 -8.07 -9.30
N GLY A 368 -4.17 -8.02 -9.24
CA GLY A 368 -3.39 -7.07 -10.01
C GLY A 368 -3.51 -7.28 -11.52
N GLU A 369 -3.44 -8.52 -11.98
CA GLU A 369 -3.63 -8.91 -13.38
C GLU A 369 -5.02 -8.54 -13.90
N ARG A 370 -6.07 -8.78 -13.10
CA ARG A 370 -7.45 -8.39 -13.44
C ARG A 370 -7.64 -6.88 -13.50
N PHE A 371 -6.94 -6.11 -12.65
CA PHE A 371 -7.09 -4.65 -12.60
C PHE A 371 -6.25 -3.91 -13.66
N ALA A 372 -5.12 -4.47 -14.10
CA ALA A 372 -4.26 -3.85 -15.11
C ALA A 372 -5.01 -3.36 -16.38
N PRO A 373 -5.86 -4.17 -17.05
CA PRO A 373 -6.60 -3.69 -18.23
C PRO A 373 -7.66 -2.64 -17.88
N VAL A 374 -8.28 -2.71 -16.69
CA VAL A 374 -9.25 -1.71 -16.22
C VAL A 374 -8.56 -0.36 -16.04
N LEU A 375 -7.39 -0.35 -15.40
CA LEU A 375 -6.60 0.86 -15.19
C LEU A 375 -6.11 1.46 -16.51
N LYS A 376 -5.67 0.61 -17.46
CA LYS A 376 -5.28 1.06 -18.80
C LYS A 376 -6.45 1.69 -19.54
N GLY A 377 -7.65 1.13 -19.44
CA GLY A 377 -8.86 1.68 -20.07
C GLY A 377 -9.34 2.99 -19.44
N LEU A 378 -9.01 3.24 -18.16
CA LEU A 378 -9.32 4.50 -17.48
C LEU A 378 -8.43 5.66 -17.91
N LEU A 379 -7.26 5.36 -18.48
CA LEU A 379 -6.25 6.32 -18.96
C LEU A 379 -6.25 6.49 -20.48
N ALA A 380 -7.05 5.71 -21.21
CA ALA A 380 -7.21 5.76 -22.66
C ALA A 380 -8.36 6.71 -23.02
#